data_AF-A0A3D0I2B9-F1
#
_entry.id   AF-A0A3D0I2B9-F1
#
_cell.length_a   1.000
_cell.length_b   1.000
_cell.length_c   1.000
_cell.angle_alpha   90.00
_cell.angle_beta   90.00
_cell.angle_gamma   90.00
#
_symmetry.space_group_name_H-M   'P 1'
#
loop_
_entity.id
_entity.type
_entity.pdbx_description
1 polymer ?
#
loop_
_entity_poly.entity_id
_entity_poly.type
_entity_poly.pdbx_seq_one_letter_code
_entity_poly.pdbx_strand_id
1 'polypeptide(L)'
;MDQLLVGWYGGVAVELMALERPVLCFLREDDLRFVPAPMREEIPVVRTTPATVYEVLKEWITASPERRAEQGRRGRRYVERWHDPARIAADLVQAYAEIAEARGRRRPLPAAGQALA
;
A
#
# COMPACT_ATOMS: atom_id res chain seq x y z
N MET A 1 -7.30 11.47 0.05
CA MET A 1 -6.30 11.83 -0.99
C MET A 1 -4.94 11.59 -0.41
N ASP A 2 -3.94 11.31 -1.25
CA ASP A 2 -2.53 11.18 -0.84
C ASP A 2 -1.63 12.01 -1.78
N GLN A 3 -0.55 11.45 -2.32
CA GLN A 3 0.46 12.21 -3.08
C GLN A 3 0.05 12.46 -4.54
N LEU A 4 -0.02 13.74 -4.96
CA LEU A 4 -0.35 14.11 -6.35
C LEU A 4 0.86 14.41 -7.24
N LEU A 5 2.08 14.45 -6.68
CA LEU A 5 3.30 14.86 -7.40
C LEU A 5 4.39 13.78 -7.42
N VAL A 6 4.44 12.93 -6.38
CA VAL A 6 5.56 11.99 -6.18
C VAL A 6 5.54 10.85 -7.20
N GLY A 7 4.35 10.39 -7.60
CA GLY A 7 4.17 9.31 -8.58
C GLY A 7 3.93 7.93 -7.96
N TRP A 8 3.77 7.87 -6.64
CA TRP A 8 3.43 6.66 -5.90
C TRP A 8 2.54 7.00 -4.69
N TYR A 9 1.83 6.01 -4.15
CA TYR A 9 1.05 6.19 -2.93
C TYR A 9 1.88 5.88 -1.67
N GLY A 10 1.65 6.59 -0.58
CA GLY A 10 2.37 6.46 0.68
C GLY A 10 1.64 5.62 1.73
N GLY A 11 2.11 5.70 2.98
CA GLY A 11 1.51 4.98 4.12
C GLY A 11 0.06 5.39 4.40
N VAL A 12 -0.27 6.67 4.26
CA VAL A 12 -1.64 7.19 4.45
C VAL A 12 -2.61 6.56 3.46
N ALA A 13 -2.20 6.35 2.20
CA ALA A 13 -3.03 5.60 1.26
C ALA A 13 -3.29 4.17 1.73
N VAL A 14 -2.27 3.48 2.27
CA VAL A 14 -2.41 2.11 2.79
C VAL A 14 -3.40 2.09 3.97
N GLU A 15 -3.27 3.01 4.91
CA GLU A 15 -4.19 3.15 6.06
C GLU A 15 -5.63 3.41 5.60
N LEU A 16 -5.84 4.35 4.66
CA LEU A 16 -7.15 4.66 4.11
C LEU A 16 -7.76 3.48 3.35
N MET A 17 -6.96 2.75 2.57
CA MET A 17 -7.39 1.51 1.92
C MET A 17 -7.78 0.45 2.97
N ALA A 18 -7.04 0.35 4.07
CA ALA A 18 -7.35 -0.55 5.19
C ALA A 18 -8.67 -0.18 5.89
N LEU A 19 -9.03 1.11 5.89
CA LEU A 19 -10.29 1.67 6.42
C LEU A 19 -11.43 1.68 5.38
N GLU A 20 -11.26 1.01 4.24
CA GLU A 20 -12.24 0.97 3.15
C GLU A 20 -12.62 2.37 2.62
N ARG A 21 -11.66 3.30 2.60
CA ARG A 21 -11.84 4.63 2.01
C ARG A 21 -11.23 4.69 0.60
N PRO A 22 -11.96 5.17 -0.42
CA PRO A 22 -11.37 5.40 -1.74
C PRO A 22 -10.17 6.35 -1.66
N VAL A 23 -9.08 6.00 -2.33
CA VAL A 23 -7.85 6.79 -2.36
C VAL A 23 -7.63 7.37 -3.74
N LEU A 24 -7.52 8.70 -3.80
CA LEU A 24 -7.11 9.45 -4.99
C LEU A 24 -5.62 9.78 -4.84
N CYS A 25 -4.80 9.35 -5.80
CA CYS A 25 -3.36 9.54 -5.80
C CYS A 25 -2.81 9.51 -7.23
N PHE A 26 -1.67 10.18 -7.45
CA PHE A 26 -0.96 10.11 -8.70
C PHE A 26 -0.10 8.83 -8.76
N LEU A 27 -0.15 8.13 -9.88
CA LEU A 27 0.71 6.98 -10.18
C LEU A 27 1.46 7.25 -11.48
N ARG A 28 2.78 7.37 -11.40
CA ARG A 28 3.64 7.53 -12.57
C ARG A 28 3.70 6.23 -13.34
N GLU A 29 3.31 6.26 -14.60
CA GLU A 29 3.18 5.06 -15.44
C GLU A 29 4.49 4.31 -15.61
N ASP A 30 5.57 5.04 -15.84
CA ASP A 30 6.89 4.46 -16.02
C ASP A 30 7.31 3.64 -14.80
N ASP A 31 6.93 4.04 -13.58
CA ASP A 31 7.34 3.36 -12.34
C ASP A 31 6.58 2.04 -12.14
N LEU A 32 5.44 1.83 -12.80
CA LEU A 32 4.67 0.59 -12.72
C LEU A 32 5.43 -0.63 -13.27
N ARG A 33 6.49 -0.42 -14.06
CA ARG A 33 7.37 -1.49 -14.54
C ARG A 33 8.13 -2.21 -13.44
N PHE A 34 8.29 -1.56 -12.27
CA PHE A 34 8.98 -2.13 -11.10
C PHE A 34 8.03 -2.88 -10.17
N VAL A 35 6.72 -2.84 -10.44
CA VAL A 35 5.70 -3.48 -9.62
C VAL A 35 5.37 -4.85 -10.22
N PRO A 36 5.31 -5.93 -9.40
CA PRO A 36 4.86 -7.23 -9.88
C PRO A 36 3.51 -7.11 -10.61
N ALA A 37 3.39 -7.75 -11.78
CA ALA A 37 2.19 -7.62 -12.61
C ALA A 37 0.86 -7.88 -11.86
N PRO A 38 0.75 -8.92 -10.99
CA PRO A 38 -0.47 -9.16 -10.22
C PRO A 38 -0.77 -8.05 -9.22
N MET A 39 0.26 -7.44 -8.60
CA MET A 39 0.07 -6.32 -7.69
C MET A 39 -0.39 -5.08 -8.45
N ARG A 40 0.24 -4.79 -9.59
CA ARG A 40 -0.08 -3.65 -10.46
C ARG A 40 -1.53 -3.70 -10.95
N GLU A 41 -2.02 -4.87 -11.33
CA GLU A 41 -3.39 -5.06 -11.84
C GLU A 41 -4.46 -4.86 -10.77
N GLU A 42 -4.09 -5.02 -9.49
CA GLU A 42 -5.01 -4.94 -8.36
C GLU A 42 -5.01 -3.58 -7.65
N ILE A 43 -4.13 -2.65 -8.03
CA ILE A 43 -4.03 -1.32 -7.40
C ILE A 43 -5.40 -0.62 -7.41
N PRO A 44 -6.02 -0.34 -6.24
CA PRO A 44 -7.37 0.24 -6.15
C PRO A 44 -7.33 1.77 -6.03
N VAL A 45 -6.21 2.40 -6.37
CA VAL A 45 -6.06 3.85 -6.36
C VAL A 45 -6.79 4.46 -7.55
N VAL A 46 -7.58 5.49 -7.28
CA VAL A 46 -8.17 6.35 -8.29
C VAL A 46 -7.08 7.28 -8.83
N ARG A 47 -6.65 7.03 -10.08
CA ARG A 47 -5.57 7.80 -10.71
C ARG A 47 -5.97 9.26 -10.83
N THR A 48 -5.19 10.13 -10.19
CA THR A 48 -5.47 11.57 -10.10
C THR A 48 -4.19 12.34 -10.36
N THR A 49 -4.25 13.39 -11.18
CA THR A 49 -3.13 14.31 -11.43
C THR A 49 -3.50 15.72 -10.95
N PRO A 50 -2.55 16.66 -10.82
CA PRO A 50 -2.87 18.05 -10.52
C PRO A 50 -3.86 18.68 -11.50
N ALA A 51 -3.84 18.25 -12.76
CA ALA A 51 -4.76 18.75 -13.79
C ALA A 51 -6.17 18.15 -13.67
N THR A 52 -6.32 16.93 -13.13
CA THR A 52 -7.62 16.24 -13.04
C THR A 52 -8.22 16.20 -11.64
N VAL A 53 -7.50 16.69 -10.63
CA VAL A 53 -7.88 16.58 -9.21
C VAL A 53 -9.29 17.12 -8.93
N TYR A 54 -9.66 18.26 -9.51
CA TYR A 54 -10.97 18.86 -9.27
C TYR A 54 -12.10 17.97 -9.78
N GLU A 55 -12.04 17.54 -11.04
CA GLU A 55 -13.09 16.73 -11.66
C GLU A 55 -13.18 15.33 -11.02
N VAL A 56 -12.04 14.68 -10.78
CA VAL A 56 -12.01 13.36 -10.13
C VAL A 56 -12.54 13.46 -8.69
N LEU A 57 -12.16 14.49 -7.93
CA LEU A 57 -12.69 14.67 -6.58
C LEU A 57 -14.21 14.90 -6.62
N LYS A 58 -14.70 15.77 -7.50
CA LYS A 58 -16.12 16.05 -7.69
C LYS A 58 -16.90 14.78 -8.02
N GLU A 59 -16.36 13.93 -8.91
CA GLU A 59 -16.95 12.64 -9.27
C GLU A 59 -17.11 11.72 -8.04
N TRP A 60 -16.07 11.61 -7.21
CA TRP A 60 -16.09 10.67 -6.07
C TRP A 60 -16.90 11.16 -4.87
N ILE A 61 -16.93 12.48 -4.61
CA ILE A 61 -17.79 13.03 -3.55
C ILE A 61 -19.27 12.94 -3.91
N THR A 62 -19.61 12.99 -5.21
CA THR A 62 -21.00 12.90 -5.69
C THR A 62 -21.42 11.48 -6.09
N ALA A 63 -20.47 10.53 -6.12
CA ALA A 63 -20.76 9.11 -6.37
C ALA A 63 -21.79 8.52 -5.40
N SER A 64 -22.40 7.39 -5.80
CA SER A 64 -23.30 6.67 -4.90
C SER A 64 -22.52 6.10 -3.69
N PRO A 65 -23.16 5.94 -2.52
CA PRO A 65 -22.57 5.27 -1.37
C PRO A 65 -22.03 3.86 -1.71
N GLU A 66 -22.75 3.11 -2.55
CA GLU A 66 -22.41 1.75 -2.95
C GLU A 66 -21.13 1.73 -3.79
N ARG A 67 -20.99 2.67 -4.73
CA ARG A 67 -19.79 2.82 -5.55
C ARG A 67 -18.56 3.14 -4.70
N ARG A 68 -18.71 4.04 -3.72
CA ARG A 68 -17.63 4.34 -2.75
C ARG A 68 -17.28 3.13 -1.89
N ALA A 69 -18.29 2.41 -1.41
CA ALA A 69 -18.09 1.23 -0.57
C ALA A 69 -17.39 0.10 -1.34
N GLU A 70 -17.75 -0.15 -2.61
CA GLU A 70 -17.06 -1.17 -3.41
C GLU A 70 -15.59 -0.79 -3.65
N GLN A 71 -15.30 0.46 -3.98
CA GLN A 71 -13.92 0.90 -4.13
C GLN A 71 -13.13 0.78 -2.82
N GLY A 72 -13.78 1.08 -1.69
CA GLY A 72 -13.21 0.87 -0.35
C GLY A 72 -12.84 -0.57 -0.08
N ARG A 73 -13.77 -1.52 -0.32
CA ARG A 73 -13.53 -2.96 -0.15
C ARG A 73 -12.40 -3.48 -1.04
N ARG A 74 -12.27 -2.96 -2.28
CA ARG A 74 -11.10 -3.25 -3.13
C ARG A 74 -9.80 -2.79 -2.47
N GLY A 75 -9.81 -1.62 -1.84
CA GLY A 75 -8.74 -1.12 -0.97
C GLY A 75 -8.34 -2.12 0.11
N ARG A 76 -9.30 -2.58 0.92
CA ARG A 76 -9.05 -3.53 2.02
C ARG A 76 -8.43 -4.84 1.52
N ARG A 77 -8.98 -5.43 0.46
CA ARG A 77 -8.45 -6.65 -0.16
C ARG A 77 -7.01 -6.46 -0.65
N TYR A 78 -6.72 -5.31 -1.26
CA TYR A 78 -5.38 -4.98 -1.73
C TYR A 78 -4.38 -4.87 -0.57
N VAL A 79 -4.77 -4.24 0.54
CA VAL A 79 -3.92 -4.09 1.73
C VAL A 79 -3.65 -5.45 2.38
N GLU A 80 -4.67 -6.29 2.57
CA GLU A 80 -4.50 -7.63 3.13
C GLU A 80 -3.55 -8.48 2.28
N ARG A 81 -3.64 -8.37 0.96
CA ARG A 81 -2.83 -9.18 0.06
C ARG A 81 -1.40 -8.67 -0.10
N TRP A 82 -1.18 -7.35 -0.17
CA TRP A 82 0.11 -6.79 -0.58
C TRP A 82 0.82 -6.00 0.52
N HIS A 83 0.10 -5.54 1.54
CA HIS A 83 0.61 -4.65 2.59
C HIS A 83 0.38 -5.20 4.01
N ASP A 84 0.23 -6.51 4.18
CA ASP A 84 0.14 -7.13 5.50
C ASP A 84 1.46 -6.93 6.27
N PRO A 85 1.47 -6.14 7.36
CA PRO A 85 2.68 -5.84 8.11
C PRO A 85 3.27 -7.08 8.79
N ALA A 86 2.46 -8.06 9.21
CA ALA A 86 2.95 -9.27 9.85
C ALA A 86 3.73 -10.13 8.87
N ARG A 87 3.21 -10.28 7.64
CA ARG A 87 3.90 -11.00 6.57
C ARG A 87 5.19 -10.30 6.15
N ILE A 88 5.12 -8.99 5.88
CA ILE A 88 6.28 -8.20 5.47
C ILE A 88 7.38 -8.23 6.55
N ALA A 89 7.00 -8.10 7.83
CA ALA A 89 7.95 -8.17 8.93
C ALA A 89 8.63 -9.55 9.02
N ALA A 90 7.88 -10.63 8.85
CA ALA A 90 8.43 -11.99 8.83
C ALA A 90 9.45 -12.16 7.68
N ASP A 91 9.10 -11.72 6.47
CA ASP A 91 9.97 -11.78 5.30
C ASP A 91 11.27 -10.99 5.51
N LEU A 92 11.17 -9.78 6.07
CA LEU A 92 12.33 -8.93 6.38
C LEU A 92 13.23 -9.53 7.46
N VAL A 93 12.64 -10.09 8.52
CA VAL A 93 13.39 -10.76 9.58
C VAL A 93 14.18 -11.94 9.02
N GLN A 94 13.55 -12.75 8.16
CA GLN A 94 14.20 -13.88 7.50
C GLN A 94 15.37 -13.40 6.61
N ALA A 95 15.12 -12.44 5.72
CA ALA A 95 16.16 -11.90 4.84
C ALA A 95 17.35 -11.31 5.62
N TYR A 96 17.09 -10.61 6.72
CA TYR A 96 18.16 -10.06 7.57
C TYR A 96 18.91 -11.13 8.36
N ALA A 97 18.23 -12.21 8.79
CA ALA A 97 18.88 -13.34 9.43
C ALA A 97 19.87 -14.02 8.48
N GLU A 98 19.48 -14.26 7.23
CA GLU A 98 20.34 -14.84 6.19
C GLU A 98 21.58 -13.98 5.93
N ILE A 99 21.41 -12.65 5.83
CA ILE A 99 22.52 -11.71 5.65
C ILE A 99 23.44 -11.71 6.88
N ALA A 100 22.87 -11.77 8.09
CA ALA A 100 23.65 -11.80 9.32
C ALA A 100 24.47 -13.10 9.45
N GLU A 101 23.88 -14.23 9.07
CA GLU A 101 24.55 -15.54 9.01
C GLU A 101 25.70 -15.54 8.02
N ALA A 102 25.46 -15.07 6.79
CA ALA A 102 26.50 -14.96 5.76
C ALA A 102 27.68 -14.07 6.19
N ARG A 103 27.47 -13.16 7.16
CA ARG A 103 28.48 -12.26 7.72
C ARG A 103 29.08 -12.74 9.05
N GLY A 104 28.69 -13.92 9.55
CA GLY A 104 29.16 -14.47 10.83
C GLY A 104 28.68 -13.68 12.07
N ARG A 105 27.56 -12.95 11.97
CA ARG A 105 27.05 -12.04 13.01
C ARG A 105 25.70 -12.48 13.59
N ARG A 106 25.35 -13.77 13.52
CA ARG A 106 24.04 -14.25 13.98
C ARG A 106 23.89 -14.02 15.48
N ARG A 107 22.89 -13.22 15.86
CA ARG A 107 22.41 -13.07 17.23
C ARG A 107 21.03 -13.73 17.32
N PRO A 108 20.67 -14.40 18.44
CA PRO A 108 19.34 -14.97 18.59
C PRO A 108 18.28 -13.87 18.48
N LEU A 109 17.21 -14.10 17.70
CA LEU A 109 16.07 -13.20 17.69
C LEU A 109 15.35 -13.30 19.05
N PRO A 110 14.90 -12.17 19.64
CA PRO A 110 14.06 -12.21 20.82
C PRO A 110 12.76 -12.96 20.50
N ALA A 111 12.22 -13.67 21.49
CA ALA A 111 10.95 -14.39 21.33
C ALA A 111 9.84 -13.42 20.90
N ALA A 112 8.95 -13.86 20.00
CA ALA A 112 7.81 -13.08 19.54
C ALA A 112 7.02 -12.54 20.76
N GLY A 113 6.95 -11.21 20.90
CA GLY A 113 6.29 -10.53 22.02
C GLY A 113 7.21 -9.78 22.98
N GLN A 114 8.54 -9.88 22.86
CA GLN A 114 9.48 -9.16 23.75
C GLN A 114 10.03 -7.84 23.18
N ALA A 115 9.62 -7.44 21.97
CA ALA A 115 10.16 -6.27 21.25
C ALA A 115 9.29 -5.00 21.35
N LEU A 116 8.23 -5.01 22.17
CA LEU A 116 7.36 -3.86 22.41
C LEU A 116 7.29 -3.60 23.92
N ALA A 117 8.32 -2.95 24.46
CA ALA A 117 8.33 -2.31 25.77
C ALA A 117 9.02 -0.96 25.64
#